data_AF-A0A6J4TF09-F1
#
_entry.id   AF-A0A6J4TF09-F1
#
_cell.length_a   1.000
_cell.length_b   1.000
_cell.length_c   1.000
_cell.angle_alpha   90.00
_cell.angle_beta   90.00
_cell.angle_gamma   90.00
#
_symmetry.space_group_name_H-M   'P 1'
#
loop_
_entity.id
_entity.type
_entity.pdbx_description
1 polymer ?
#
loop_
_entity_poly.entity_id
_entity_poly.type
_entity_poly.pdbx_seq_one_letter_code
_entity_poly.pdbx_strand_id
1 'polypeptide(L)'
;MRTSTGCLIQEMQAEGLKLNAIQRLVGGGGDWAERFAGLRRAFAVALELEASEIITLAELEERFGPVERDPKSLDKAQRLGVLIPLGDGTFEVPSPALLRAAEEVAERSVPLPAALSAIERVQRQAESASRTFVKLFMDELWKPFNDAGRADEQWPQITESIERLRPLAAESLVALFKPLLAAEIEGAFGRALETQAKRKG
;
A
#
# COMPACT_ATOMS: atom_id res chain seq x y z
N MET A 1 15.68 -34.50 7.22
CA MET A 1 15.81 -33.30 6.36
C MET A 1 14.45 -33.04 5.72
N ARG A 2 13.75 -31.95 6.08
CA ARG A 2 12.53 -31.55 5.36
C ARG A 2 12.97 -30.99 4.01
N THR A 3 12.38 -31.44 2.91
CA THR A 3 12.69 -30.96 1.56
C THR A 3 12.35 -29.47 1.45
N SER A 4 13.24 -28.68 0.82
CA SER A 4 13.15 -27.21 0.66
C SER A 4 11.77 -26.76 0.11
N THR A 5 11.18 -27.59 -0.75
CA THR A 5 9.84 -27.40 -1.33
C THR A 5 8.71 -27.38 -0.29
N GLY A 6 8.81 -28.17 0.78
CA GLY A 6 7.77 -28.26 1.82
C GLY A 6 7.68 -27.01 2.70
N CYS A 7 8.81 -26.33 2.94
CA CYS A 7 8.86 -25.07 3.69
C CYS A 7 8.24 -23.93 2.87
N LEU A 8 8.59 -23.85 1.58
CA LEU A 8 8.08 -22.84 0.65
C LEU A 8 6.55 -22.92 0.49
N ILE A 9 5.98 -24.13 0.45
CA ILE A 9 4.53 -24.32 0.35
C ILE A 9 3.81 -23.77 1.60
N GLN A 10 4.34 -24.04 2.79
CA GLN A 10 3.73 -23.59 4.05
C GLN A 10 3.79 -22.06 4.20
N GLU A 11 4.89 -21.42 3.79
CA GLU A 11 5.02 -19.96 3.76
C GLU A 11 4.06 -19.32 2.76
N MET A 12 3.94 -19.87 1.55
CA MET A 12 3.00 -19.35 0.55
C MET A 12 1.53 -19.48 0.98
N GLN A 13 1.18 -20.51 1.75
CA GLN A 13 -0.16 -20.65 2.33
C GLN A 13 -0.44 -19.62 3.43
N ALA A 14 0.55 -19.27 4.26
CA ALA A 14 0.41 -18.26 5.31
C ALA A 14 0.13 -16.85 4.73
N GLU A 15 0.55 -16.59 3.50
CA GLU A 15 0.38 -15.33 2.78
C GLU A 15 -0.88 -15.30 1.88
N GLY A 16 -1.76 -16.31 2.00
CA GLY A 16 -3.07 -16.31 1.32
C GLY A 16 -3.09 -16.86 -0.10
N LEU A 17 -1.98 -17.42 -0.61
CA LEU A 17 -1.96 -18.09 -1.91
C LEU A 17 -2.64 -19.46 -1.81
N LYS A 18 -3.58 -19.74 -2.71
CA LYS A 18 -4.30 -21.02 -2.71
C LYS A 18 -3.35 -22.17 -3.08
N LEU A 19 -3.40 -23.27 -2.31
CA LEU A 19 -2.53 -24.44 -2.44
C LEU A 19 -2.50 -25.05 -3.86
N ASN A 20 -3.61 -24.99 -4.58
CA ASN A 20 -3.70 -25.44 -5.97
C ASN A 20 -2.93 -24.54 -6.95
N ALA A 21 -2.84 -23.24 -6.70
CA ALA A 21 -1.98 -22.33 -7.45
C ALA A 21 -0.49 -22.60 -7.14
N ILE A 22 -0.18 -22.87 -5.87
CA ILE A 22 1.16 -23.24 -5.41
C ILE A 22 1.62 -24.55 -6.07
N GLN A 23 0.78 -25.59 -6.09
CA GLN A 23 1.11 -26.88 -6.72
C GLN A 23 1.28 -26.78 -8.24
N ARG A 24 0.50 -25.92 -8.92
CA ARG A 24 0.67 -25.64 -10.36
C ARG A 24 1.94 -24.84 -10.67
N LEU A 25 2.39 -23.99 -9.74
CA LEU A 25 3.68 -23.30 -9.83
C LEU A 25 4.82 -24.30 -9.62
N VAL A 26 4.81 -25.05 -8.52
CA VAL A 26 5.87 -25.99 -8.08
C VAL A 26 5.99 -27.25 -8.95
N GLY A 27 4.98 -27.59 -9.76
CA GLY A 27 4.99 -28.75 -10.65
C GLY A 27 6.07 -28.76 -11.75
N GLY A 28 6.84 -27.67 -11.90
CA GLY A 28 7.92 -27.55 -12.90
C GLY A 28 9.28 -28.17 -12.53
N GLY A 29 9.44 -28.76 -11.34
CA GLY A 29 10.72 -29.33 -10.88
C GLY A 29 11.55 -28.39 -9.99
N GLY A 30 12.67 -28.88 -9.45
CA GLY A 30 13.45 -28.22 -8.39
C GLY A 30 14.00 -26.82 -8.75
N ASP A 31 14.32 -26.60 -10.02
CA ASP A 31 14.83 -25.33 -10.54
C ASP A 31 13.78 -24.20 -10.47
N TRP A 32 12.50 -24.53 -10.70
CA TRP A 32 11.40 -23.58 -10.54
C TRP A 32 11.26 -23.07 -9.10
N ALA A 33 11.42 -23.96 -8.11
CA ALA A 33 11.28 -23.59 -6.70
C ALA A 33 12.36 -22.58 -6.26
N GLU A 34 13.60 -22.76 -6.71
CA GLU A 34 14.70 -21.82 -6.44
C GLU A 34 14.50 -20.49 -7.14
N ARG A 35 14.07 -20.50 -8.40
CA ARG A 35 13.76 -19.29 -9.17
C ARG A 35 12.60 -18.50 -8.57
N PHE A 36 11.54 -19.18 -8.14
CA PHE A 36 10.41 -18.55 -7.46
C PHE A 36 10.82 -17.99 -6.08
N ALA A 37 11.71 -18.67 -5.36
CA ALA A 37 12.29 -18.15 -4.13
C ALA A 37 13.19 -16.92 -4.38
N GLY A 38 13.90 -16.86 -5.52
CA GLY A 38 14.64 -15.68 -5.97
C GLY A 38 13.70 -14.51 -6.27
N LEU A 39 12.61 -14.77 -7.02
CA LEU A 39 11.57 -13.80 -7.31
C LEU A 39 10.91 -13.26 -6.03
N ARG A 40 10.61 -14.13 -5.06
CA ARG A 40 10.12 -13.75 -3.73
C ARG A 40 11.11 -12.87 -2.96
N ARG A 41 12.40 -13.18 -3.00
CA ARG A 41 13.43 -12.33 -2.37
C ARG A 41 13.51 -10.96 -3.03
N ALA A 42 13.44 -10.89 -4.35
CA ALA A 42 13.32 -9.62 -5.08
C ALA A 42 12.08 -8.82 -4.64
N PHE A 43 10.93 -9.49 -4.45
CA PHE A 43 9.74 -8.86 -3.88
C PHE A 43 9.95 -8.36 -2.43
N ALA A 44 10.74 -9.04 -1.60
CA ALA A 44 10.96 -8.67 -0.19
C ALA A 44 11.99 -7.54 -0.01
N VAL A 45 13.07 -7.54 -0.81
CA VAL A 45 14.14 -6.53 -0.75
C VAL A 45 13.67 -5.16 -1.24
N ALA A 46 12.78 -5.13 -2.25
CA ALA A 46 12.25 -3.88 -2.81
C ALA A 46 11.09 -3.25 -2.00
N LEU A 47 10.97 -3.55 -0.69
CA LEU A 47 10.10 -2.84 0.23
C LEU A 47 10.89 -1.69 0.87
N GLU A 48 11.05 -0.58 0.14
CA GLU A 48 11.46 0.69 0.74
C GLU A 48 10.26 1.30 1.47
N LEU A 49 9.90 0.71 2.61
CA LEU A 49 8.96 1.32 3.54
C LEU A 49 9.76 2.22 4.48
N GLU A 50 9.18 3.38 4.81
CA GLU A 50 9.64 4.16 5.95
C GLU A 50 9.69 3.24 7.18
N ALA A 51 10.74 3.34 8.00
CA ALA A 51 10.81 2.55 9.22
C ALA A 51 9.59 2.87 10.09
N SER A 52 8.80 1.84 10.43
CA SER A 52 7.63 1.98 11.27
C SER A 52 8.00 2.61 12.61
N GLU A 53 7.14 3.48 13.12
CA GLU A 53 7.29 4.09 14.45
C GLU A 53 6.43 3.32 15.46
N ILE A 54 6.93 3.11 16.68
CA ILE A 54 6.11 2.57 17.77
C ILE A 54 5.73 3.75 18.67
N ILE A 55 4.43 3.88 18.95
CA ILE A 55 3.90 4.91 19.84
C ILE A 55 3.02 4.29 20.92
N THR A 56 2.99 4.94 22.08
CA THR A 56 2.10 4.61 23.19
C THR A 56 0.75 5.32 23.04
N LEU A 57 -0.26 4.83 23.75
CA LEU A 57 -1.57 5.47 23.85
C LEU A 57 -1.43 6.91 24.41
N ALA A 58 -0.54 7.11 25.38
CA ALA A 58 -0.31 8.43 25.97
C ALA A 58 0.25 9.43 24.94
N GLU A 59 1.21 9.02 24.11
CA GLU A 59 1.76 9.86 23.02
C GLU A 59 0.70 10.14 21.95
N LEU A 60 -0.17 9.16 21.63
CA LEU A 60 -1.28 9.37 20.71
C LEU A 60 -2.27 10.40 21.26
N GLU A 61 -2.59 10.32 22.56
CA GLU A 61 -3.49 11.25 23.24
C GLU A 61 -2.92 12.65 23.40
N GLU A 62 -1.59 12.78 23.53
CA GLU A 62 -0.92 14.07 23.51
C GLU A 62 -1.07 14.76 22.14
N ARG A 63 -0.91 13.99 21.05
CA ARG A 63 -0.96 14.51 19.68
C ARG A 63 -2.39 14.82 19.20
N PHE A 64 -3.36 13.96 19.53
CA PHE A 64 -4.72 14.03 18.97
C PHE A 64 -5.82 14.32 20.00
N GLY A 65 -5.46 14.41 21.28
CA GLY A 65 -6.39 14.53 22.39
C GLY A 65 -6.87 13.18 22.95
N PRO A 66 -7.59 13.19 24.09
CA PRO A 66 -8.01 11.96 24.77
C PRO A 66 -8.86 11.05 23.90
N VAL A 67 -8.54 9.76 23.84
CA VAL A 67 -9.22 8.79 22.99
C VAL A 67 -10.67 8.61 23.41
N GLU A 68 -11.00 8.76 24.70
CA GLU A 68 -12.38 8.63 25.20
C GLU A 68 -13.34 9.64 24.60
N ARG A 69 -12.84 10.77 24.09
CA ARG A 69 -13.66 11.77 23.40
C ARG A 69 -14.13 11.27 22.04
N ASP A 70 -13.35 10.41 21.40
CA ASP A 70 -13.67 9.85 20.09
C ASP A 70 -13.07 8.45 19.87
N PRO A 71 -13.61 7.43 20.57
CA PRO A 71 -13.11 6.05 20.44
C PRO A 71 -13.32 5.48 19.03
N LYS A 72 -14.25 6.05 18.25
CA LYS A 72 -14.54 5.61 16.88
C LYS A 72 -13.42 5.98 15.92
N SER A 73 -12.74 7.10 16.15
CA SER A 73 -11.57 7.47 15.34
C SER A 73 -10.39 6.53 15.58
N LEU A 74 -10.16 6.08 16.82
CA LEU A 74 -9.13 5.08 17.10
C LEU A 74 -9.45 3.74 16.42
N ASP A 75 -10.67 3.23 16.56
CA ASP A 75 -11.11 1.99 15.88
C ASP A 75 -10.97 2.10 14.36
N LYS A 76 -11.36 3.25 13.79
CA LYS A 76 -11.21 3.50 12.35
C LYS A 76 -9.75 3.56 11.92
N ALA A 77 -8.87 4.22 12.68
CA ALA A 77 -7.44 4.25 12.40
C ALA A 77 -6.83 2.84 12.40
N GLN A 78 -7.25 1.99 13.34
CA GLN A 78 -6.83 0.59 13.39
C GLN A 78 -7.33 -0.22 12.21
N ARG A 79 -8.62 -0.09 11.86
CA ARG A 79 -9.22 -0.77 10.70
C ARG A 79 -8.55 -0.39 9.38
N LEU A 80 -8.09 0.85 9.25
CA LEU A 80 -7.39 1.33 8.06
C LEU A 80 -5.91 0.93 8.02
N GLY A 81 -5.39 0.33 9.10
CA GLY A 81 -3.98 -0.04 9.24
C GLY A 81 -3.05 1.16 9.46
N VAL A 82 -3.60 2.32 9.83
CA VAL A 82 -2.80 3.50 10.21
C VAL A 82 -2.14 3.28 11.57
N LEU A 83 -2.82 2.54 12.45
CA LEU A 83 -2.31 2.08 13.73
C LEU A 83 -2.50 0.56 13.82
N ILE A 84 -1.47 -0.19 14.17
CA ILE A 84 -1.56 -1.62 14.41
C ILE A 84 -1.37 -1.85 15.91
N PRO A 85 -2.36 -2.39 16.64
CA PRO A 85 -2.22 -2.63 18.07
C PRO A 85 -1.17 -3.73 18.33
N LEU A 86 -0.18 -3.43 19.17
CA LEU A 86 0.84 -4.39 19.60
C LEU A 86 0.53 -5.00 20.98
N GLY A 87 -0.45 -4.45 21.69
CA GLY A 87 -0.79 -4.82 23.08
C GLY A 87 -0.36 -3.74 24.07
N ASP A 88 -0.87 -3.81 25.30
CA ASP A 88 -0.48 -2.95 26.43
C ASP A 88 -0.54 -1.43 26.14
N GLY A 89 -1.49 -1.01 25.30
CA GLY A 89 -1.63 0.40 24.91
C GLY A 89 -0.52 0.91 24.00
N THR A 90 0.17 0.02 23.27
CA THR A 90 1.16 0.37 22.26
C THR A 90 0.67 0.05 20.85
N PHE A 91 1.12 0.87 19.90
CA PHE A 91 0.73 0.81 18.50
C PHE A 91 1.96 0.93 17.62
N GLU A 92 2.01 0.11 16.57
CA GLU A 92 2.88 0.34 15.43
C GLU A 92 2.19 1.30 14.46
N VAL A 93 2.96 2.25 13.93
CA VAL A 93 2.58 3.21 12.92
C VAL A 93 3.35 2.83 11.65
N PRO A 94 2.72 2.11 10.70
CA PRO A 94 3.41 1.62 9.51
C PRO A 94 3.89 2.75 8.59
N SER A 95 3.24 3.91 8.64
CA SER A 95 3.64 5.11 7.90
C SER A 95 3.70 6.33 8.82
N PRO A 96 4.88 6.62 9.38
CA PRO A 96 5.09 7.85 10.16
C PRO A 96 4.78 9.12 9.36
N ALA A 97 4.99 9.13 8.04
CA ALA A 97 4.58 10.23 7.18
C ALA A 97 3.06 10.50 7.22
N LEU A 98 2.22 9.46 7.24
CA LEU A 98 0.76 9.63 7.37
C LEU A 98 0.37 10.15 8.75
N LEU A 99 1.07 9.72 9.80
CA LEU A 99 0.85 10.22 11.16
C LEU A 99 1.15 11.72 11.26
N ARG A 100 2.32 12.17 10.78
CA ARG A 100 2.69 13.59 10.73
C ARG A 100 1.68 14.42 9.93
N ALA A 101 1.21 13.91 8.78
CA ALA A 101 0.19 14.59 8.00
C ALA A 101 -1.15 14.71 8.77
N ALA A 102 -1.53 13.69 9.55
CA ALA A 102 -2.72 13.75 10.39
C ALA A 102 -2.57 14.78 11.53
N GLU A 103 -1.38 14.92 12.12
CA GLU A 103 -1.06 15.94 13.14
C GLU A 103 -1.26 17.35 12.58
N GLU A 104 -0.65 17.65 11.41
CA GLU A 104 -0.80 18.97 10.76
C GLU A 104 -2.26 19.31 10.44
N VAL A 105 -3.07 18.30 10.10
CA VAL A 105 -4.49 18.45 9.82
C VAL A 105 -5.27 18.73 11.11
N ALA A 106 -4.97 18.01 12.20
CA ALA A 106 -5.57 18.21 13.51
C ALA A 106 -5.29 19.62 14.07
N GLU A 107 -4.05 20.11 13.94
CA GLU A 107 -3.66 21.47 14.34
C GLU A 107 -4.49 22.56 13.64
N ARG A 108 -4.93 22.30 12.40
CA ARG A 108 -5.74 23.23 11.60
C ARG A 108 -7.24 23.14 11.88
N SER A 109 -7.63 22.52 13.00
CA SER A 109 -9.03 22.31 13.41
C SER A 109 -9.86 21.48 12.43
N VAL A 110 -9.23 20.65 11.59
CA VAL A 110 -9.94 19.67 10.77
C VAL A 110 -10.29 18.47 11.66
N PRO A 111 -11.55 18.04 11.72
CA PRO A 111 -11.93 16.91 12.56
C PRO A 111 -11.24 15.61 12.14
N LEU A 112 -10.63 14.90 13.09
CA LEU A 112 -9.97 13.61 12.86
C LEU A 112 -10.87 12.57 12.13
N PRO A 113 -12.17 12.44 12.45
CA PRO A 113 -13.08 11.57 11.67
C PRO A 113 -13.14 11.91 10.18
N ALA A 114 -13.05 13.19 9.83
CA ALA A 114 -13.09 13.65 8.44
C ALA A 114 -11.77 13.31 7.73
N ALA A 115 -10.63 13.51 8.40
CA ALA A 115 -9.31 13.15 7.90
C ALA A 115 -9.21 11.63 7.63
N LEU A 116 -9.60 10.80 8.61
CA LEU A 116 -9.63 9.33 8.45
C LEU A 116 -10.58 8.88 7.32
N SER A 117 -11.69 9.60 7.12
CA SER A 117 -12.60 9.32 6.01
C SER A 117 -12.02 9.69 4.65
N ALA A 118 -11.18 10.72 4.57
CA ALA A 118 -10.43 11.05 3.37
C ALA A 118 -9.36 9.99 3.08
N ILE A 119 -8.59 9.58 4.10
CA ILE A 119 -7.58 8.51 3.99
C ILE A 119 -8.22 7.22 3.46
N GLU A 120 -9.35 6.79 4.03
CA GLU A 120 -10.08 5.60 3.59
C GLU A 120 -10.50 5.68 2.10
N ARG A 121 -10.83 6.87 1.59
CA ARG A 121 -11.17 7.07 0.16
C ARG A 121 -9.93 6.99 -0.71
N VAL A 122 -8.83 7.64 -0.30
CA VAL A 122 -7.56 7.63 -1.01
C VAL A 122 -6.98 6.22 -1.05
N GLN A 123 -7.06 5.46 0.04
CA GLN A 123 -6.61 4.07 0.11
C GLN A 123 -7.33 3.19 -0.92
N ARG A 124 -8.67 3.29 -1.03
CA ARG A 124 -9.43 2.58 -2.07
C ARG A 124 -9.01 2.94 -3.50
N GLN A 125 -8.68 4.21 -3.74
CA GLN A 125 -8.19 4.66 -5.04
C GLN A 125 -6.79 4.10 -5.32
N ALA A 126 -5.90 4.14 -4.33
CA ALA A 126 -4.57 3.57 -4.42
C ALA A 126 -4.63 2.05 -4.67
N GLU A 127 -5.49 1.32 -3.98
CA GLU A 127 -5.73 -0.11 -4.24
C GLU A 127 -6.19 -0.36 -5.69
N SER A 128 -7.07 0.50 -6.22
CA SER A 128 -7.52 0.39 -7.60
C SER A 128 -6.40 0.66 -8.59
N ALA A 129 -5.57 1.68 -8.35
CA ALA A 129 -4.41 1.96 -9.18
C ALA A 129 -3.39 0.82 -9.12
N SER A 130 -3.11 0.27 -7.94
CA SER A 130 -2.22 -0.89 -7.77
C SER A 130 -2.70 -2.09 -8.59
N ARG A 131 -4.00 -2.38 -8.60
CA ARG A 131 -4.57 -3.43 -9.46
C ARG A 131 -4.32 -3.17 -10.94
N THR A 132 -4.39 -1.92 -11.39
CA THR A 132 -4.09 -1.55 -12.78
C THR A 132 -2.62 -1.83 -13.14
N PHE A 133 -1.66 -1.41 -12.31
CA PHE A 133 -0.24 -1.67 -12.57
C PHE A 133 0.10 -3.16 -12.54
N VAL A 134 -0.43 -3.90 -11.57
CA VAL A 134 -0.23 -5.36 -11.49
C VAL A 134 -0.85 -6.05 -12.70
N LYS A 135 -2.05 -5.65 -13.12
CA LYS A 135 -2.70 -6.19 -14.33
C LYS A 135 -1.85 -5.95 -15.58
N LEU A 136 -1.33 -4.73 -15.75
CA LEU A 136 -0.43 -4.40 -16.86
C LEU A 136 0.79 -5.33 -16.88
N PHE A 137 1.45 -5.52 -15.74
CA PHE A 137 2.58 -6.45 -15.63
C PHE A 137 2.18 -7.89 -15.99
N MET A 138 1.05 -8.37 -15.46
CA MET A 138 0.59 -9.73 -15.68
C MET A 138 0.21 -9.99 -17.15
N ASP A 139 -0.42 -9.02 -17.80
CA ASP A 139 -0.90 -9.16 -19.17
C ASP A 139 0.24 -8.97 -20.19
N GLU A 140 1.14 -8.01 -19.98
CA GLU A 140 2.16 -7.62 -20.97
C GLU A 140 3.52 -8.31 -20.79
N LEU A 141 3.85 -8.78 -19.58
CA LEU A 141 5.14 -9.40 -19.31
C LEU A 141 4.99 -10.87 -18.89
N TRP A 142 4.20 -11.13 -17.85
CA TRP A 142 4.10 -12.49 -17.30
C TRP A 142 3.43 -13.47 -18.26
N LYS A 143 2.29 -13.12 -18.84
CA LYS A 143 1.54 -14.01 -19.72
C LYS A 143 2.34 -14.39 -20.98
N PRO A 144 2.95 -13.44 -21.74
CA PRO A 144 3.80 -13.79 -22.88
C PRO A 144 5.00 -14.67 -22.50
N PHE A 145 5.66 -14.36 -21.38
CA PHE A 145 6.75 -15.18 -20.84
C PHE A 145 6.29 -16.60 -20.51
N ASN A 146 5.11 -16.73 -19.90
CA ASN A 146 4.53 -18.04 -19.58
C ASN A 146 4.14 -18.83 -20.84
N ASP A 147 3.52 -18.18 -21.81
CA ASP A 147 3.07 -18.80 -23.06
C ASP A 147 4.25 -19.23 -23.95
N ALA A 148 5.40 -18.54 -23.85
CA ALA A 148 6.67 -18.92 -24.48
C ALA A 148 7.41 -20.08 -23.78
N GLY A 149 6.81 -20.70 -22.76
CA GLY A 149 7.40 -21.84 -22.04
C GLY A 149 8.38 -21.46 -20.94
N ARG A 150 8.50 -20.16 -20.59
CA ARG A 150 9.32 -19.64 -19.48
C ARG A 150 10.80 -19.95 -19.64
N ALA A 151 11.32 -19.64 -20.83
CA ALA A 151 12.72 -19.82 -21.19
C ALA A 151 13.67 -19.24 -20.13
N ASP A 152 14.74 -19.98 -19.84
CA ASP A 152 15.69 -19.71 -18.77
C ASP A 152 16.33 -18.31 -18.91
N GLU A 153 16.59 -17.90 -20.15
CA GLU A 153 17.24 -16.66 -20.52
C GLU A 153 16.37 -15.41 -20.24
N GLN A 154 15.05 -15.58 -20.12
CA GLN A 154 14.10 -14.47 -19.93
C GLN A 154 13.81 -14.16 -18.45
N TRP A 155 14.18 -15.05 -17.53
CA TRP A 155 13.95 -14.89 -16.09
C TRP A 155 14.59 -13.64 -15.48
N PRO A 156 15.84 -13.26 -15.83
CA PRO A 156 16.43 -12.02 -15.32
C PRO A 156 15.59 -10.79 -15.65
N GLN A 157 15.06 -10.72 -16.88
CA GLN A 157 14.23 -9.60 -17.32
C GLN A 157 12.91 -9.51 -16.55
N ILE A 158 12.26 -10.64 -16.29
CA ILE A 158 11.01 -10.69 -15.50
C ILE A 158 11.27 -10.27 -14.04
N THR A 159 12.39 -10.70 -13.47
CA THR A 159 12.78 -10.37 -12.10
C THR A 159 13.08 -8.87 -11.96
N GLU A 160 13.87 -8.31 -12.88
CA GLU A 160 14.16 -6.87 -12.92
C GLU A 160 12.88 -6.05 -13.10
N SER A 161 11.97 -6.49 -13.98
CA SER A 161 10.69 -5.81 -14.20
C SER A 161 9.82 -5.77 -12.93
N ILE A 162 9.87 -6.83 -12.12
CA ILE A 162 9.20 -6.90 -10.82
C ILE A 162 9.82 -5.94 -9.81
N GLU A 163 11.16 -5.90 -9.74
CA GLU A 163 11.89 -4.98 -8.86
C GLU A 163 11.58 -3.52 -9.18
N ARG A 164 11.45 -3.20 -10.48
CA ARG A 164 11.16 -1.84 -10.96
C ARG A 164 9.68 -1.47 -10.95
N LEU A 165 8.76 -2.44 -10.84
CA LEU A 165 7.32 -2.19 -10.89
C LEU A 165 6.87 -1.22 -9.79
N ARG A 166 7.34 -1.42 -8.56
CA ARG A 166 6.94 -0.60 -7.39
C ARG A 166 7.38 0.86 -7.51
N PRO A 167 8.68 1.19 -7.67
CA PRO A 167 9.09 2.59 -7.77
C PRO A 167 8.44 3.28 -8.97
N LEU A 168 8.30 2.60 -10.12
CA LEU A 168 7.64 3.17 -11.29
C LEU A 168 6.14 3.45 -11.06
N ALA A 169 5.43 2.54 -10.39
CA ALA A 169 4.02 2.76 -10.05
C ALA A 169 3.85 3.94 -9.08
N ALA A 170 4.70 4.03 -8.06
CA ALA A 170 4.68 5.13 -7.09
C ALA A 170 5.01 6.48 -7.74
N GLU A 171 6.10 6.55 -8.53
CA GLU A 171 6.50 7.74 -9.28
C GLU A 171 5.39 8.18 -10.24
N SER A 172 4.79 7.24 -10.98
CA SER A 172 3.69 7.52 -11.90
C SER A 172 2.47 8.09 -11.18
N LEU A 173 2.11 7.52 -10.02
CA LEU A 173 1.00 8.02 -9.22
C LEU A 173 1.26 9.44 -8.73
N VAL A 174 2.45 9.72 -8.20
CA VAL A 174 2.83 11.05 -7.73
C VAL A 174 2.85 12.06 -8.89
N ALA A 175 3.41 11.68 -10.04
CA ALA A 175 3.50 12.53 -11.22
C ALA A 175 2.12 12.89 -11.78
N LEU A 176 1.15 11.96 -11.75
CA LEU A 176 -0.23 12.22 -12.17
C LEU A 176 -1.02 12.99 -11.10
N PHE A 177 -0.82 12.67 -9.83
CA PHE A 177 -1.60 13.25 -8.74
C PHE A 177 -1.32 14.74 -8.54
N LYS A 178 -0.04 15.16 -8.58
CA LYS A 178 0.36 16.56 -8.34
C LYS A 178 -0.39 17.59 -9.21
N PRO A 179 -0.40 17.48 -10.56
CA PRO A 179 -1.12 18.44 -11.41
C PRO A 179 -2.64 18.35 -11.25
N LEU A 180 -3.19 17.15 -11.05
CA LEU A 180 -4.63 16.97 -10.82
C LEU A 180 -5.07 17.66 -9.53
N LEU A 181 -4.31 17.52 -8.45
CA LEU A 181 -4.58 18.19 -7.19
C LEU A 181 -4.53 19.71 -7.34
N ALA A 182 -3.54 20.25 -8.05
CA ALA A 182 -3.43 21.68 -8.30
C ALA A 182 -4.67 22.23 -9.05
N ALA A 183 -5.09 21.56 -10.13
CA ALA A 183 -6.27 21.94 -10.89
C ALA A 183 -7.56 21.87 -10.06
N GLU A 184 -7.72 20.85 -9.22
CA GLU A 184 -8.90 20.73 -8.33
C GLU A 184 -8.94 21.84 -7.27
N ILE A 185 -7.78 22.20 -6.71
CA ILE A 185 -7.67 23.32 -5.75
C ILE A 185 -8.09 24.63 -6.43
N GLU A 186 -7.51 24.95 -7.59
CA GLU A 186 -7.83 26.16 -8.35
C GLU A 186 -9.33 26.23 -8.70
N GLY A 187 -9.88 25.11 -9.21
CA GLY A 187 -11.30 25.01 -9.54
C GLY A 187 -12.23 25.18 -8.33
N ALA A 188 -11.84 24.64 -7.17
CA ALA A 188 -12.60 24.79 -5.93
C ALA A 188 -12.65 26.25 -5.46
N PHE A 189 -11.52 26.96 -5.50
CA PHE A 189 -11.46 28.38 -5.16
C PHE A 189 -12.28 29.24 -6.14
N GLY A 190 -12.21 28.97 -7.45
CA GLY A 190 -13.02 29.67 -8.46
C GLY A 190 -14.52 29.57 -8.17
N ARG A 191 -15.03 28.35 -7.94
CA ARG A 191 -16.45 28.12 -7.61
C ARG A 191 -16.89 28.81 -6.32
N ALA A 192 -16.02 28.84 -5.31
CA ALA A 192 -16.32 29.49 -4.04
C ALA A 192 -16.48 31.02 -4.19
N LEU A 193 -15.59 31.65 -4.97
CA LEU A 193 -15.64 33.09 -5.25
C LEU A 193 -16.88 33.49 -6.06
N GLU A 194 -17.25 32.70 -7.07
CA GLU A 194 -18.48 32.93 -7.86
C GLU A 194 -19.75 32.85 -6.99
N THR A 195 -19.79 31.89 -6.06
CA THR A 195 -20.93 31.70 -5.15
C THR A 195 -21.06 32.88 -4.17
N GLN A 196 -19.94 33.46 -3.72
CA GLN A 196 -19.96 34.65 -2.87
C GLN A 196 -20.39 35.91 -3.65
N ALA A 197 -19.95 36.07 -4.89
CA ALA A 197 -20.33 37.20 -5.73
C ALA A 197 -21.85 37.23 -5.99
N LYS A 198 -22.47 36.07 -6.26
CA LYS A 198 -23.93 35.92 -6.46
C LYS A 198 -24.76 36.15 -5.20
N ARG A 199 -24.17 36.10 -4.00
CA ARG A 199 -24.88 36.36 -2.73
C ARG A 199 -24.82 37.84 -2.29
N LYS A 200 -23.94 38.65 -2.89
CA LYS A 200 -23.74 40.06 -2.55
C LYS A 200 -24.36 41.04 -3.56
N GLY A 201 -24.88 40.55 -4.68
CA GLY A 201 -25.66 41.32 -5.66
C GLY A 201 -27.12 40.90 -5.64
#